data_AF-A0A924ZVV0-F1
#
_entry.id   AF-A0A924ZVV0-F1
#
_cell.length_a   1.000
_cell.length_b   1.000
_cell.length_c   1.000
_cell.angle_alpha   90.00
_cell.angle_beta   90.00
_cell.angle_gamma   90.00
#
_symmetry.space_group_name_H-M   'P 1'
#
loop_
_entity.id
_entity.type
_entity.pdbx_description
1 polymer ?
#
loop_
_entity_poly.entity_id
_entity_poly.type
_entity_poly.pdbx_seq_one_letter_code
_entity_poly.pdbx_strand_id
1 'polypeptide(L)'
;MSVAKESSNKSFYTTTDEQSGQFLFKKITRTVSFNANDFDEFLDHFRRLTYDLGIWQDYYGRKATFLNLNIAVHPWILKRVKDHLAHPFPLAHPYGKFTHKHPVILHLHDPLDPKGQHYVLSNGKLSLKKVEDIDATV
;
A
#
# COMPACT_ATOMS: atom_id res chain seq x y z
N MET A 1 12.07 37.19 5.18
CA MET A 1 10.75 36.99 4.54
C MET A 1 10.61 35.52 4.22
N SER A 2 9.57 34.88 4.73
CA SER A 2 9.33 33.44 4.63
C SER A 2 9.11 33.06 3.18
N VAL A 3 9.94 32.14 2.67
CA VAL A 3 9.66 31.46 1.41
C VAL A 3 8.46 30.56 1.67
N ALA A 4 7.29 30.97 1.19
CA ALA A 4 6.15 30.07 1.09
C ALA A 4 6.60 28.90 0.22
N LYS A 5 6.70 27.70 0.82
CA LYS A 5 6.83 26.45 0.07
C LYS A 5 5.53 26.27 -0.69
N GLU A 6 5.53 26.71 -1.94
CA GLU A 6 4.53 26.33 -2.93
C GLU A 6 4.63 24.82 -3.12
N SER A 7 3.83 24.09 -2.35
CA SER A 7 3.70 22.65 -2.44
C SER A 7 2.91 22.38 -3.70
N SER A 8 3.61 22.10 -4.81
CA SER A 8 2.99 21.49 -5.97
C SER A 8 2.53 20.09 -5.56
N ASN A 9 1.30 20.01 -5.05
CA ASN A 9 0.63 18.76 -4.70
C ASN A 9 0.23 18.04 -6.01
N LYS A 10 1.24 17.65 -6.79
CA LYS A 10 1.04 16.92 -8.04
C LYS A 10 0.74 15.47 -7.70
N SER A 11 -0.32 14.93 -8.28
CA SER A 11 -0.62 13.50 -8.22
C SER A 11 0.58 12.68 -8.68
N PHE A 12 0.96 11.65 -7.92
CA PHE A 12 2.03 10.73 -8.24
C PHE A 12 1.60 9.29 -7.95
N TYR A 13 2.18 8.36 -8.71
CA TYR A 13 2.04 6.92 -8.49
C TYR A 13 3.36 6.27 -8.89
N THR A 14 4.00 5.58 -7.94
CA THR A 14 5.27 4.90 -8.13
C THR A 14 5.18 3.47 -7.63
N THR A 15 5.91 2.58 -8.31
CA THR A 15 6.02 1.17 -7.96
C THR A 15 7.48 0.77 -7.98
N THR A 16 7.96 0.12 -6.93
CA THR A 16 9.30 -0.46 -6.86
C THR A 16 9.21 -1.91 -6.40
N ASP A 17 10.10 -2.75 -6.92
CA ASP A 17 10.22 -4.15 -6.53
C ASP A 17 11.61 -4.39 -5.94
N GLU A 18 11.64 -4.99 -4.76
CA GLU A 18 12.86 -5.36 -4.05
C GLU A 18 12.93 -6.88 -3.91
N GLN A 19 14.13 -7.43 -4.14
CA GLN A 19 14.37 -8.87 -3.97
C GLN A 19 15.13 -9.10 -2.66
N SER A 20 14.63 -10.02 -1.84
CA SER A 20 15.28 -10.44 -0.60
C SER A 20 15.42 -11.96 -0.52
N GLY A 21 16.40 -12.43 0.27
CA GLY A 21 16.67 -13.86 0.50
C GLY A 21 17.68 -14.51 -0.46
N GLN A 22 18.15 -15.70 -0.07
CA GLN A 22 19.07 -16.52 -0.88
C GLN A 22 18.36 -17.20 -2.05
N PHE A 23 19.13 -17.66 -3.05
CA PHE A 23 18.65 -18.04 -4.39
C PHE A 23 17.42 -18.96 -4.44
N LEU A 24 17.27 -19.88 -3.47
CA LEU A 24 16.13 -20.82 -3.36
C LEU A 24 14.93 -20.28 -2.57
N PHE A 25 15.12 -19.24 -1.76
CA PHE A 25 14.10 -18.60 -0.91
C PHE A 25 13.85 -17.14 -1.31
N LYS A 26 14.10 -16.80 -2.59
CA LYS A 26 13.90 -15.44 -3.10
C LYS A 26 12.46 -15.00 -2.88
N LYS A 27 12.29 -13.94 -2.11
CA LYS A 27 11.04 -13.22 -1.94
C LYS A 27 11.13 -11.90 -2.69
N ILE A 28 10.02 -11.51 -3.30
CA ILE A 28 9.85 -10.23 -3.95
C ILE A 28 8.87 -9.43 -3.12
N THR A 29 9.32 -8.26 -2.71
CA THR A 29 8.52 -7.25 -2.03
C THR A 29 8.20 -6.17 -3.04
N ARG A 30 6.92 -5.83 -3.18
CA ARG A 30 6.49 -4.68 -3.98
C ARG A 30 6.11 -3.54 -3.06
N THR A 31 6.65 -2.36 -3.34
CA THR A 31 6.22 -1.11 -2.70
C THR A 31 5.49 -0.27 -3.73
N VAL A 32 4.25 0.11 -3.44
CA VAL A 32 3.46 1.05 -4.25
C VAL A 32 3.23 2.31 -3.42
N SER A 33 3.61 3.46 -3.97
CA SER A 33 3.44 4.76 -3.31
C SER A 33 2.64 5.71 -4.19
N PHE A 34 1.60 6.34 -3.64
CA PHE A 34 0.83 7.35 -4.36
C PHE A 34 0.18 8.35 -3.40
N ASN A 35 -0.23 9.51 -3.92
CA ASN A 35 -1.10 10.44 -3.22
C ASN A 35 -2.48 10.50 -3.87
N ALA A 36 -3.49 10.85 -3.07
CA ALA A 36 -4.83 11.13 -3.56
C ALA A 36 -5.43 12.32 -2.80
N ASN A 37 -5.93 13.30 -3.54
CA ASN A 37 -6.54 14.51 -2.99
C ASN A 37 -8.00 14.28 -2.59
N ASP A 38 -8.68 13.39 -3.31
CA ASP A 38 -10.05 12.97 -3.02
C ASP A 38 -10.20 11.45 -3.11
N PHE A 39 -11.43 10.98 -2.88
CA PHE A 39 -11.70 9.55 -2.84
C PHE A 39 -11.75 8.92 -4.24
N ASP A 40 -12.13 9.69 -5.26
CA ASP A 40 -12.21 9.19 -6.63
C ASP A 40 -10.82 9.00 -7.23
N GLU A 41 -9.91 9.94 -6.96
CA GLU A 41 -8.48 9.81 -7.28
C GLU A 41 -7.85 8.60 -6.58
N PHE A 42 -8.21 8.36 -5.32
CA PHE A 42 -7.80 7.14 -4.61
C PHE A 42 -8.31 5.88 -5.32
N LEU A 43 -9.57 5.86 -5.77
CA LEU A 43 -10.14 4.70 -6.47
C LEU A 43 -9.44 4.44 -7.80
N ASP A 44 -9.06 5.48 -8.54
CA ASP A 44 -8.34 5.34 -9.80
C ASP A 44 -6.92 4.78 -9.58
N HIS A 45 -6.19 5.29 -8.59
CA HIS A 45 -4.90 4.71 -8.20
C HIS A 45 -5.04 3.28 -7.69
N PHE A 46 -6.10 2.98 -6.94
CA PHE A 46 -6.37 1.63 -6.44
C PHE A 46 -6.70 0.66 -7.59
N ARG A 47 -7.49 1.08 -8.59
CA ARG A 47 -7.74 0.27 -9.80
C ARG A 47 -6.43 -0.05 -10.52
N ARG A 48 -5.57 0.96 -10.73
CA ARG A 48 -4.24 0.75 -11.32
C ARG A 48 -3.40 -0.22 -10.49
N LEU A 49 -3.37 -0.06 -9.18
CA LEU A 49 -2.69 -0.96 -8.25
C LEU A 49 -3.16 -2.39 -8.39
N THR A 50 -4.47 -2.62 -8.43
CA THR A 50 -5.02 -3.98 -8.52
C THR A 50 -4.66 -4.66 -9.84
N TYR A 51 -4.65 -3.91 -10.94
CA TYR A 51 -4.21 -4.39 -12.24
C TYR A 51 -2.72 -4.77 -12.23
N ASP A 52 -1.86 -3.85 -11.78
CA ASP A 52 -0.40 -4.06 -11.69
C ASP A 52 -0.05 -5.22 -10.75
N LEU A 53 -0.81 -5.38 -9.67
CA LEU A 53 -0.66 -6.45 -8.69
C LEU A 53 -1.06 -7.82 -9.28
N GLY A 54 -2.04 -7.86 -10.18
CA GLY A 54 -2.40 -9.07 -10.92
C GLY A 54 -1.23 -9.55 -11.77
N ILE A 55 -0.70 -8.67 -12.62
CA ILE A 55 0.45 -8.95 -13.49
C ILE A 55 1.66 -9.42 -12.67
N TRP A 56 1.94 -8.74 -11.56
CA TRP A 56 3.08 -9.06 -10.70
C TRP A 56 2.94 -10.42 -10.01
N GLN A 57 1.76 -10.74 -9.50
CA GLN A 57 1.49 -12.06 -8.92
C GLN A 57 1.63 -13.17 -9.97
N ASP A 58 1.20 -12.94 -11.20
CA ASP A 58 1.30 -13.93 -12.26
C ASP A 58 2.74 -14.10 -12.76
N TYR A 59 3.53 -13.02 -12.78
CA TYR A 59 4.94 -13.05 -13.17
C TYR A 59 5.83 -13.75 -12.12
N TYR A 60 5.70 -13.39 -10.84
CA TYR A 60 6.56 -13.92 -9.76
C TYR A 60 5.98 -15.15 -9.06
N GLY A 61 4.70 -15.42 -9.22
CA GLY A 61 4.01 -16.56 -8.60
C GLY A 61 4.20 -16.58 -7.09
N ARG A 62 4.74 -17.69 -6.56
CA ARG A 62 4.96 -17.90 -5.13
C ARG A 62 6.02 -16.98 -4.51
N LYS A 63 6.81 -16.25 -5.32
CA LYS A 63 7.85 -15.35 -4.81
C LYS A 63 7.28 -13.98 -4.43
N ALA A 64 6.13 -13.59 -4.99
CA ALA A 64 5.41 -12.36 -4.65
C ALA A 64 4.83 -12.46 -3.23
N THR A 65 5.57 -11.96 -2.23
CA THR A 65 5.31 -12.32 -0.81
C THR A 65 4.89 -11.15 0.05
N PHE A 66 5.35 -9.94 -0.26
CA PHE A 66 5.03 -8.74 0.53
C PHE A 66 4.58 -7.59 -0.36
N LEU A 67 3.56 -6.89 0.11
CA LEU A 67 3.05 -5.67 -0.52
C LEU A 67 3.04 -4.55 0.52
N ASN A 68 3.81 -3.49 0.23
CA ASN A 68 3.85 -2.27 1.00
C ASN A 68 3.08 -1.19 0.24
N LEU A 69 2.02 -0.66 0.84
CA LEU A 69 1.27 0.47 0.30
C LEU A 69 1.59 1.72 1.10
N ASN A 70 2.11 2.74 0.43
CA ASN A 70 2.38 4.03 1.04
C ASN A 70 1.46 5.09 0.41
N ILE A 71 0.43 5.48 1.13
CA ILE A 71 -0.67 6.29 0.58
C ILE A 71 -0.73 7.62 1.33
N ALA A 72 -0.47 8.70 0.61
CA ALA A 72 -0.62 10.06 1.11
C ALA A 72 -2.04 10.56 0.80
N VAL A 73 -2.87 10.73 1.83
CA VAL A 73 -4.27 11.12 1.67
C VAL A 73 -4.67 12.15 2.72
N HIS A 74 -5.58 13.04 2.35
CA HIS A 74 -6.07 14.03 3.29
C HIS A 74 -6.94 13.41 4.42
N PRO A 75 -6.98 14.04 5.61
CA PRO A 75 -7.69 13.51 6.78
C PRO A 75 -9.18 13.27 6.55
N TRP A 76 -9.83 14.07 5.68
CA TRP A 76 -11.26 13.98 5.42
C TRP A 76 -11.65 12.72 4.61
N ILE A 77 -10.76 12.17 3.78
CA ILE A 77 -10.99 10.89 3.07
C ILE A 77 -10.36 9.69 3.77
N LEU A 78 -9.45 9.92 4.73
CA LEU A 78 -8.67 8.86 5.39
C LEU A 78 -9.53 7.70 5.90
N LYS A 79 -10.69 8.00 6.51
CA LYS A 79 -11.62 6.96 7.00
C LYS A 79 -12.15 6.10 5.85
N ARG A 80 -12.59 6.73 4.75
CA ARG A 80 -13.12 6.01 3.58
C ARG A 80 -12.06 5.14 2.91
N VAL A 81 -10.82 5.64 2.83
CA VAL A 81 -9.69 4.87 2.31
C VAL A 81 -9.42 3.64 3.18
N LYS A 82 -9.39 3.79 4.50
CA LYS A 82 -9.23 2.67 5.44
C LYS A 82 -10.33 1.64 5.29
N ASP A 83 -11.58 2.09 5.28
CA ASP A 83 -12.76 1.22 5.15
C ASP A 83 -12.72 0.46 3.81
N HIS A 84 -12.30 1.12 2.73
CA HIS A 84 -12.15 0.48 1.41
C HIS A 84 -11.04 -0.57 1.39
N LEU A 85 -9.85 -0.27 1.94
CA LEU A 85 -8.73 -1.20 1.97
C LEU A 85 -8.98 -2.39 2.91
N ALA A 86 -9.72 -2.19 4.00
CA ALA A 86 -10.12 -3.25 4.93
C ALA A 86 -11.31 -4.08 4.43
N HIS A 87 -12.00 -3.65 3.38
CA HIS A 87 -13.14 -4.37 2.83
C HIS A 87 -12.69 -5.76 2.31
N PRO A 88 -13.45 -6.84 2.59
CA PRO A 88 -13.11 -8.16 2.07
C PRO A 88 -13.35 -8.23 0.56
N PHE A 89 -12.27 -8.29 -0.23
CA PHE A 89 -12.34 -8.50 -1.67
C PHE A 89 -12.42 -9.99 -2.03
N PRO A 90 -13.18 -10.38 -3.07
CA PRO A 90 -13.27 -11.78 -3.48
C PRO A 90 -11.92 -12.32 -3.98
N LEU A 91 -11.71 -13.64 -3.90
CA LEU A 91 -10.48 -14.30 -4.35
C LEU A 91 -10.19 -14.11 -5.85
N ALA A 92 -11.21 -13.81 -6.66
CA ALA A 92 -11.06 -13.49 -8.08
C ALA A 92 -10.43 -12.10 -8.31
N HIS A 93 -10.48 -11.21 -7.32
CA HIS A 93 -9.89 -9.87 -7.41
C HIS A 93 -8.40 -9.94 -7.03
N PRO A 94 -7.46 -9.35 -7.81
CA PRO A 94 -6.02 -9.48 -7.55
C PRO A 94 -5.58 -9.06 -6.14
N TYR A 95 -6.17 -7.98 -5.60
CA TYR A 95 -5.91 -7.54 -4.23
C TYR A 95 -6.52 -8.47 -3.18
N GLY A 96 -7.70 -9.04 -3.47
CA GLY A 96 -8.32 -10.07 -2.63
C GLY A 96 -7.46 -11.34 -2.59
N LYS A 97 -7.07 -11.87 -3.76
CA LYS A 97 -6.16 -13.01 -3.92
C LYS A 97 -4.88 -12.84 -3.09
N PHE A 98 -4.29 -11.64 -3.09
CA PHE A 98 -3.06 -11.34 -2.36
C PHE A 98 -3.30 -11.28 -0.84
N THR A 99 -4.24 -10.46 -0.39
CA THR A 99 -4.55 -10.23 1.05
C THR A 99 -5.01 -11.47 1.80
N HIS A 100 -5.53 -12.48 1.10
CA HIS A 100 -5.88 -13.78 1.69
C HIS A 100 -4.68 -14.70 1.93
N LYS A 101 -3.56 -14.47 1.22
CA LYS A 101 -2.36 -15.33 1.29
C LYS A 101 -1.20 -14.67 2.02
N HIS A 102 -1.11 -13.35 1.91
CA HIS A 102 0.03 -12.56 2.34
C HIS A 102 -0.43 -11.32 3.09
N PRO A 103 0.34 -10.87 4.10
CA PRO A 103 0.07 -9.61 4.76
C PRO A 103 0.33 -8.44 3.82
N VAL A 104 -0.45 -7.38 3.97
CA VAL A 104 -0.20 -6.08 3.33
C VAL A 104 0.15 -5.07 4.42
N ILE A 105 1.28 -4.39 4.26
CA ILE A 105 1.70 -3.29 5.14
C ILE A 105 1.17 -2.00 4.53
N LEU A 106 0.33 -1.27 5.26
CA LEU A 106 -0.22 0.01 4.83
C LEU A 106 0.40 1.13 5.66
N HIS A 107 0.97 2.12 4.99
CA HIS A 107 1.35 3.39 5.59
C HIS A 107 0.40 4.47 5.05
N LEU A 108 -0.46 4.98 5.91
CA LEU A 108 -1.42 6.04 5.58
C LEU A 108 -0.99 7.32 6.27
N HIS A 109 -0.69 8.37 5.50
CA HIS A 109 -0.20 9.63 6.04
C HIS A 109 -0.85 10.83 5.37
N ASP A 110 -0.85 11.96 6.06
CA ASP A 110 -1.23 13.24 5.46
C ASP A 110 -0.05 13.75 4.64
N PRO A 111 -0.25 14.32 3.43
CA PRO A 111 0.82 15.01 2.70
C PRO A 111 1.62 16.03 3.54
N LEU A 112 1.00 16.60 4.58
CA LEU A 112 1.60 17.58 5.50
C LEU A 112 2.20 16.95 6.77
N ASP A 113 1.85 15.70 7.10
CA ASP A 113 2.41 14.95 8.23
C ASP A 113 2.85 13.55 7.79
N PRO A 114 4.14 13.39 7.41
CA PRO A 114 4.67 12.14 6.87
C PRO A 114 4.85 11.04 7.91
N LYS A 115 4.63 11.32 9.21
CA LYS A 115 4.70 10.27 10.25
C LYS A 115 3.56 9.26 10.11
N GLY A 116 2.39 9.74 9.72
CA GLY A 116 1.23 8.91 9.41
C GLY A 116 0.89 7.85 10.46
N GLN A 117 0.25 6.79 10.00
CA GLN A 117 -0.05 5.60 10.77
C GLN A 117 0.20 4.36 9.92
N HIS A 118 0.76 3.33 10.56
CA HIS A 118 1.02 2.06 9.91
C HIS A 118 0.03 1.00 10.35
N TYR A 119 -0.36 0.17 9.39
CA TYR A 119 -1.29 -0.92 9.59
C TYR A 119 -0.76 -2.18 8.93
N VAL A 120 -1.16 -3.32 9.46
CA VAL A 120 -1.01 -4.61 8.81
C VAL A 120 -2.41 -5.14 8.54
N LEU A 121 -2.70 -5.39 7.26
CA LEU A 121 -3.88 -6.11 6.83
C LEU A 121 -3.51 -7.59 6.64
N SER A 122 -4.14 -8.46 7.42
CA SER A 122 -3.95 -9.91 7.33
C SER A 122 -5.28 -10.62 7.57
N ASN A 123 -5.62 -11.58 6.72
CA ASN A 123 -6.88 -12.35 6.80
C ASN A 123 -8.13 -11.45 6.91
N GLY A 124 -8.16 -10.34 6.17
CA GLY A 124 -9.27 -9.39 6.18
C GLY A 124 -9.39 -8.55 7.46
N LYS A 125 -8.43 -8.64 8.39
CA LYS A 125 -8.39 -7.83 9.62
C LYS A 125 -7.27 -6.79 9.54
N LEU A 126 -7.66 -5.53 9.61
CA LEU A 126 -6.73 -4.41 9.70
C LEU A 126 -6.30 -4.22 11.17
N SER A 127 -5.00 -4.27 11.44
CA SER A 127 -4.43 -4.06 12.77
C SER A 127 -3.47 -2.89 12.74
N LEU A 128 -3.67 -1.89 13.60
CA LEU A 128 -2.73 -0.79 13.77
C LEU A 128 -1.42 -1.34 14.36
N LYS A 129 -0.29 -0.95 13.79
CA LYS A 129 1.04 -1.27 14.31
C LYS A 129 1.80 0.02 14.59
N LYS A 130 2.57 0.03 15.68
CA LYS A 130 3.60 1.06 15.86
C LYS A 130 4.73 0.78 14.88
N VAL A 131 5.39 1.83 14.40
CA VAL A 131 6.47 1.74 13.40
C VAL A 131 7.56 0.76 13.83
N GLU A 132 7.88 0.77 15.12
CA GLU A 132 8.88 -0.09 15.77
C GLU A 132 8.54 -1.60 15.67
N ASP A 133 7.27 -1.97 15.53
CA ASP A 133 6.81 -3.36 15.46
C ASP A 133 6.80 -3.95 14.04
N ILE A 134 7.14 -3.14 13.02
CA ILE A 134 7.08 -3.52 11.60
C ILE A 134 8.43 -4.08 11.14
N ASP A 135 9.54 -3.46 11.55
CA ASP A 135 10.90 -3.95 11.28
C ASP A 135 11.19 -5.32 11.89
N ALA A 136 10.49 -5.70 12.97
CA ALA A 136 10.61 -7.02 13.58
C ALA A 136 9.82 -8.13 12.83
N THR A 137 9.04 -7.78 11.80
CA THR A 137 8.13 -8.71 11.10
C THR A 137 8.58 -9.04 9.66
N VAL A 138 9.58 -8.36 9.10
CA VAL A 138 10.04 -8.52 7.70
C VAL A 138 11.26 -9.43 7.59
#